data_AF-A0AA96X5R0-F1
#
_entry.id   AF-A0AA96X5R0-F1
#
_cell.length_a   1.000
_cell.length_b   1.000
_cell.length_c   1.000
_cell.angle_alpha   90.00
_cell.angle_beta   90.00
_cell.angle_gamma   90.00
#
_symmetry.space_group_name_H-M   'P 1'
#
loop_
_entity.id
_entity.type
_entity.pdbx_description
1 polymer ?
#
loop_
_entity_poly.entity_id
_entity_poly.type
_entity_poly.pdbx_seq_one_letter_code
_entity_poly.pdbx_strand_id
1 'polypeptide(L)'
;MIFDLENKYASHNNTLPVNVYIATGALETIQKSHMRNDMVDGHKKFLAKLQSRNYRGLKLSGEVVSGTDHYSTFPVGLAKGLRWVYQDLWAI
;
A
#
# COMPACT_ATOMS: atom_id res chain seq x y z
N MET A 1 -1.48 -5.77 -14.45
CA MET A 1 -1.26 -4.32 -14.66
C MET A 1 -0.25 -3.73 -13.69
N ILE A 2 -0.54 -3.58 -12.38
CA ILE A 2 0.45 -2.98 -11.45
C ILE A 2 1.67 -3.87 -11.18
N PHE A 3 1.48 -5.18 -11.02
CA PHE A 3 2.59 -6.13 -10.81
C PHE A 3 3.53 -6.20 -12.02
N ASP A 4 2.99 -6.13 -13.24
CA ASP A 4 3.79 -6.15 -14.47
C ASP A 4 4.62 -4.88 -14.60
N LEU A 5 4.03 -3.73 -14.27
CA LEU A 5 4.71 -2.44 -14.24
C LEU A 5 5.86 -2.44 -13.23
N GLU A 6 5.59 -2.91 -12.00
CA GLU A 6 6.60 -3.07 -10.96
C GLU A 6 7.71 -4.01 -11.41
N ASN A 7 7.39 -5.18 -11.97
CA ASN A 7 8.37 -6.14 -12.45
C ASN A 7 9.27 -5.54 -13.54
N LYS A 8 8.69 -4.81 -14.49
CA LYS A 8 9.44 -4.14 -15.57
C LYS A 8 10.37 -3.05 -15.04
N TYR A 9 9.94 -2.30 -14.03
CA TYR A 9 10.79 -1.32 -13.37
C TYR A 9 11.96 -2.00 -12.65
N ALA A 10 11.66 -3.03 -11.86
CA ALA A 10 12.62 -3.78 -11.07
C ALA A 10 13.72 -4.44 -11.90
N SER A 11 13.42 -4.87 -13.14
CA SER A 11 14.40 -5.55 -13.98
C SER A 11 15.52 -4.63 -14.47
N HIS A 12 15.35 -3.30 -14.35
CA HIS A 12 16.33 -2.31 -14.80
C HIS A 12 16.76 -1.34 -13.68
N ASN A 13 16.08 -1.34 -12.54
CA ASN A 13 16.29 -0.35 -11.47
C ASN A 13 16.32 -1.04 -10.10
N ASN A 14 17.24 -0.60 -9.25
CA ASN A 14 17.32 -0.99 -7.84
C ASN A 14 17.17 0.21 -6.88
N THR A 15 16.83 1.38 -7.41
CA THR A 15 16.63 2.62 -6.65
C THR A 15 15.21 3.10 -6.90
N LEU A 16 14.53 3.54 -5.85
CA LEU A 16 13.18 4.09 -5.92
C LEU A 16 13.01 5.10 -4.77
N PRO A 17 13.48 6.35 -4.92
CA PRO A 17 13.63 7.30 -3.81
C PRO A 17 12.32 8.04 -3.52
N VAL A 18 11.33 7.29 -3.02
CA VAL A 18 9.98 7.80 -2.75
C VAL A 18 9.44 7.24 -1.43
N ASN A 19 8.45 7.94 -0.87
CA ASN A 19 7.70 7.49 0.30
C ASN A 19 6.32 7.03 -0.13
N VAL A 20 5.93 5.81 0.23
CA VAL A 20 4.64 5.21 -0.13
C VAL A 20 3.91 4.74 1.12
N TYR A 21 2.68 5.22 1.29
CA TYR A 21 1.73 4.70 2.27
C TYR A 21 0.55 4.05 1.52
N ILE A 22 0.19 2.83 1.87
CA ILE A 22 -0.92 2.08 1.25
C ILE A 22 -1.96 1.76 2.32
N ALA A 23 -3.22 2.15 2.12
CA ALA A 23 -4.34 1.75 2.97
C ALA A 23 -5.37 0.96 2.17
N THR A 24 -5.92 -0.08 2.78
CA THR A 24 -7.00 -0.88 2.19
C THR A 24 -7.99 -1.27 3.27
N GLY A 25 -9.29 -1.12 3.04
CA GLY A 25 -10.31 -1.48 4.00
C GLY A 25 -10.41 -2.99 4.16
N ALA A 26 -10.51 -3.46 5.40
CA ALA A 26 -10.58 -4.90 5.71
C ALA A 26 -11.83 -5.58 5.13
N LEU A 27 -12.86 -4.81 4.77
CA LEU A 27 -14.09 -5.31 4.15
C LEU A 27 -14.03 -5.33 2.62
N GLU A 28 -12.96 -4.84 2.00
CA GLU A 28 -12.74 -4.84 0.54
C GLU A 28 -12.33 -6.24 0.00
N THR A 29 -13.08 -7.27 0.41
CA THR A 29 -12.96 -8.63 -0.08
C THR A 29 -14.12 -8.97 -1.00
N ILE A 30 -13.97 -10.01 -1.82
CA ILE A 30 -15.01 -10.47 -2.77
C ILE A 30 -16.32 -10.83 -2.04
N GLN A 31 -16.24 -11.31 -0.80
CA GLN A 31 -17.40 -11.79 -0.05
C GLN A 31 -18.17 -10.67 0.67
N LYS A 32 -17.49 -9.58 1.05
CA LYS A 32 -18.04 -8.55 1.94
C LYS A 32 -18.31 -7.22 1.27
N SER A 33 -17.75 -7.00 0.10
CA SER A 33 -17.97 -5.82 -0.71
C SER A 33 -18.29 -6.29 -2.12
N HIS A 34 -19.15 -5.60 -2.86
CA HIS A 34 -19.51 -5.92 -4.25
C HIS A 34 -18.32 -5.75 -5.25
N MET A 35 -17.11 -6.01 -4.77
CA MET A 35 -15.83 -5.88 -5.43
C MET A 35 -15.59 -7.09 -6.31
N ARG A 36 -15.05 -6.84 -7.51
CA ARG A 36 -14.66 -7.90 -8.45
C ARG A 36 -13.37 -8.61 -8.03
N ASN A 37 -12.53 -7.96 -7.23
CA ASN A 37 -11.22 -8.43 -6.81
C ASN A 37 -11.09 -8.36 -5.28
N ASP A 38 -10.29 -9.24 -4.69
CA ASP A 38 -9.91 -9.16 -3.28
C ASP A 38 -8.79 -8.12 -3.11
N MET A 39 -9.13 -6.94 -2.60
CA MET A 39 -8.15 -5.87 -2.41
C MET A 39 -7.23 -6.13 -1.22
N VAL A 40 -7.71 -6.87 -0.21
CA VAL A 40 -6.91 -7.22 0.97
C VAL A 40 -5.77 -8.16 0.57
N ASP A 41 -6.06 -9.16 -0.27
CA ASP A 41 -5.06 -10.04 -0.85
C ASP A 41 -4.10 -9.27 -1.78
N GLY A 42 -4.64 -8.41 -2.65
CA GLY A 42 -3.85 -7.55 -3.53
C GLY A 42 -2.87 -6.64 -2.76
N HIS A 43 -3.35 -5.99 -1.70
CA HIS A 43 -2.55 -5.18 -0.79
C HIS A 43 -1.37 -5.98 -0.21
N LYS A 44 -1.66 -7.13 0.40
CA LYS A 44 -0.64 -7.97 1.05
C LYS A 44 0.43 -8.41 0.06
N LYS A 45 0.00 -8.89 -1.12
CA LYS A 45 0.91 -9.33 -2.19
C LYS A 45 1.78 -8.20 -2.70
N PHE A 46 1.22 -7.00 -2.90
CA PHE A 46 1.98 -5.88 -3.43
C PHE A 46 2.95 -5.30 -2.41
N LEU A 47 2.54 -5.18 -1.13
CA LEU A 47 3.41 -4.74 -0.05
C LEU A 47 4.61 -5.68 0.12
N ALA A 48 4.35 -6.99 0.20
CA ALA A 48 5.40 -8.01 0.30
C ALA A 48 6.34 -7.98 -0.92
N LYS A 49 5.79 -7.77 -2.12
CA LYS A 49 6.58 -7.62 -3.35
C LYS A 49 7.53 -6.43 -3.25
N LEU A 50 7.04 -5.23 -2.94
CA LEU A 50 7.88 -4.03 -2.82
C LEU A 50 8.94 -4.16 -1.72
N GLN A 51 8.60 -4.78 -0.58
CA GLN A 51 9.56 -5.07 0.50
C GLN A 51 10.68 -6.00 0.02
N SER A 52 10.33 -7.08 -0.70
CA SER A 52 11.30 -8.06 -1.21
C SER A 52 12.32 -7.48 -2.20
N ARG A 53 12.00 -6.35 -2.85
CA ARG A 53 12.88 -5.69 -3.83
C ARG A 53 14.05 -4.96 -3.19
N ASN A 54 13.94 -4.59 -1.91
CA ASN A 54 14.96 -3.80 -1.21
C ASN A 54 15.41 -2.56 -2.00
N TYR A 55 14.45 -1.85 -2.63
CA TYR A 55 14.76 -0.66 -3.41
C TYR A 55 15.48 0.39 -2.56
N ARG A 56 16.60 0.90 -3.06
CA ARG A 56 17.33 1.99 -2.40
C ARG A 56 16.49 3.25 -2.41
N GLY A 57 16.25 3.81 -1.23
CA GLY A 57 15.50 5.06 -1.05
C GLY A 57 13.98 4.88 -0.91
N LEU A 58 13.45 3.66 -1.03
CA LEU A 58 12.02 3.43 -0.81
C LEU A 58 11.72 3.41 0.70
N LYS A 59 10.85 4.29 1.15
CA LYS A 59 10.19 4.19 2.46
C LYS A 59 8.77 3.72 2.24
N LEU A 60 8.40 2.62 2.88
CA LEU A 60 7.13 1.93 2.61
C LEU A 60 6.42 1.64 3.94
N SER A 61 5.14 1.96 3.98
CA SER A 61 4.22 1.57 5.05
C SER A 61 2.89 1.16 4.44
N GLY A 62 2.19 0.24 5.09
CA GLY A 62 0.91 -0.25 4.60
C GLY A 62 0.05 -0.80 5.71
N GLU A 63 -1.26 -0.56 5.62
CA GLU A 63 -2.23 -1.07 6.59
C GLU A 63 -3.51 -1.58 5.92
N VAL A 64 -3.98 -2.74 6.39
CA VAL A 64 -5.36 -3.20 6.16
C VAL A 64 -6.22 -2.69 7.31
N VAL A 65 -7.04 -1.68 7.05
CA VAL A 65 -7.77 -0.89 8.04
C VAL A 65 -9.03 -1.64 8.49
N SER A 66 -9.02 -2.09 9.74
CA SER A 66 -10.15 -2.82 10.33
C SER A 66 -11.45 -1.99 10.32
N GLY A 67 -12.58 -2.67 10.09
CA GLY A 67 -13.91 -2.06 10.14
C GLY A 67 -14.27 -1.12 8.99
N THR A 68 -13.41 -1.00 7.97
CA THR A 68 -13.64 -0.09 6.83
C THR A 68 -13.81 -0.83 5.51
N ASP A 69 -14.54 -0.20 4.61
CA ASP A 69 -14.80 -0.61 3.22
C ASP A 69 -14.16 0.40 2.24
N HIS A 70 -14.49 0.26 0.95
CA HIS A 70 -13.94 1.09 -0.12
C HIS A 70 -14.11 2.61 0.11
N TYR A 71 -15.22 3.02 0.73
CA TYR A 71 -15.54 4.43 0.93
C TYR A 71 -15.00 4.95 2.26
N SER A 72 -15.20 4.18 3.33
CA SER A 72 -14.80 4.57 4.68
C SER A 72 -13.29 4.44 4.91
N THR A 73 -12.57 3.60 4.15
CA THR A 73 -11.11 3.49 4.30
C THR A 73 -10.38 4.72 3.76
N PHE A 74 -10.95 5.48 2.82
CA PHE A 74 -10.29 6.67 2.25
C PHE A 74 -9.98 7.74 3.32
N PRO A 75 -10.95 8.28 4.08
CA PRO A 75 -10.65 9.30 5.07
C PRO A 75 -9.74 8.79 6.20
N VAL A 76 -9.90 7.53 6.62
CA VAL A 76 -9.04 6.92 7.65
C VAL A 76 -7.61 6.74 7.13
N GLY A 77 -7.46 6.21 5.92
CA GLY A 77 -6.17 6.01 5.26
C GLY A 77 -5.44 7.32 5.01
N LEU A 78 -6.14 8.38 4.59
CA LEU A 78 -5.56 9.71 4.41
C LEU A 78 -5.02 10.26 5.74
N ALA A 79 -5.82 10.23 6.80
CA ALA A 79 -5.39 10.71 8.12
C ALA A 79 -4.17 9.95 8.64
N LYS A 80 -4.16 8.62 8.50
CA LYS A 80 -3.03 7.77 8.91
C LYS A 80 -1.78 8.01 8.05
N GLY A 81 -1.94 8.18 6.74
CA GLY A 81 -0.83 8.48 5.82
C GLY A 81 -0.19 9.83 6.13
N LEU A 82 -1.01 10.88 6.39
CA LEU A 82 -0.51 12.18 6.84
C LEU A 82 0.24 12.04 8.17
N ARG A 83 -0.33 11.34 9.15
CA ARG A 83 0.36 11.06 10.42
C ARG A 83 1.71 10.38 10.18
N TRP A 84 1.76 9.34 9.35
CA TRP A 84 2.99 8.63 9.03
C TRP A 84 4.06 9.56 8.43
N VAL A 85 3.68 10.40 7.45
CA VAL A 85 4.62 11.34 6.83
C VAL A 85 5.15 12.34 7.87
N TYR A 86 4.26 13.04 8.56
CA TYR A 86 4.64 14.19 9.39
C TYR A 86 5.15 13.81 10.80
N GLN A 87 4.78 12.63 11.32
CA GLN A 87 5.13 12.23 12.69
C GLN A 87 6.06 11.02 12.77
N ASP A 88 6.05 10.12 11.78
CA ASP A 88 6.87 8.91 11.85
C ASP A 88 8.08 8.98 10.89
N LEU A 89 7.93 9.61 9.71
CA LEU A 89 8.96 9.66 8.67
C LEU A 89 9.82 10.93 8.74
N TRP A 90 9.22 12.09 8.99
CA TRP A 90 9.92 13.38 9.08
C TRP A 90 10.27 13.83 10.50
N ALA A 91 9.82 13.10 11.53
CA ALA A 91 10.20 13.39 12.91
C ALA A 91 11.60 12.86 13.28
N ILE A 92 12.41 12.50 12.28
CA ILE A 92 13.79 12.02 12.40
C ILE A 92 14.73 13.06 11.82
#